data_AF-A0A7W0ZU76-F1
#
_entry.id   AF-A0A7W0ZU76-F1
#
_cell.length_a   1.000
_cell.length_b   1.000
_cell.length_c   1.000
_cell.angle_alpha   90.00
_cell.angle_beta   90.00
_cell.angle_gamma   90.00
#
_symmetry.space_group_name_H-M   'P 1'
#
loop_
_entity.id
_entity.type
_entity.pdbx_description
1 polymer ?
#
loop_
_entity_poly.entity_id
_entity_poly.type
_entity_poly.pdbx_seq_one_letter_code
_entity_poly.pdbx_strand_id
1 'polypeptide(L)'
;MSVPSRVVIDELRELIVAAAPDPAQAAPVRTCGADEPLDGIIPFSSVIVLGTVIAVEDHYGITVRRPDLARVLEGGVTLSRLATMVDELRR
;
A
#
# COMPACT_ATOMS: atom_id res chain seq x y z
N MET A 1 -9.42 16.83 -4.06
CA MET A 1 -8.66 15.57 -3.88
C MET A 1 -7.38 15.93 -3.15
N SER A 2 -7.12 15.31 -2.00
CA SER A 2 -5.85 15.52 -1.27
C SER A 2 -4.71 14.92 -2.08
N VAL A 3 -3.62 15.65 -2.25
CA VAL A 3 -2.39 15.09 -2.83
C VAL A 3 -1.80 14.16 -1.75
N PRO A 4 -1.56 12.87 -2.03
CA PRO A 4 -1.03 11.94 -1.04
C PRO A 4 0.34 12.41 -0.56
N SER A 5 0.59 12.29 0.74
CA SER A 5 1.87 12.68 1.33
C SER A 5 3.00 11.85 0.73
N ARG A 6 4.03 12.53 0.17
CA ARG A 6 5.25 11.87 -0.34
C ARG A 6 5.90 10.97 0.73
N VAL A 7 5.85 11.41 1.99
CA VAL A 7 6.38 10.65 3.13
C VAL A 7 5.64 9.31 3.28
N VAL A 8 4.31 9.32 3.22
CA VAL A 8 3.49 8.11 3.34
C VAL A 8 3.75 7.15 2.18
N ILE A 9 3.96 7.67 0.96
CA ILE A 9 4.33 6.83 -0.18
C ILE A 9 5.67 6.13 0.05
N ASP A 10 6.69 6.86 0.51
CA ASP A 10 8.00 6.29 0.78
C ASP A 10 7.96 5.25 1.93
N GLU A 11 7.18 5.53 2.98
CA GLU A 11 6.91 4.58 4.07
C GLU A 11 6.19 3.31 3.57
N LEU A 12 5.16 3.47 2.74
CA LEU A 12 4.41 2.34 2.15
C LEU A 12 5.31 1.42 1.32
N ARG A 13 6.29 1.97 0.60
CA ARG A 13 7.24 1.14 -0.15
C ARG A 13 7.99 0.20 0.77
N GLU A 14 8.53 0.71 1.86
CA GLU A 14 9.28 -0.10 2.81
C GLU A 14 8.37 -1.07 3.58
N LEU A 15 7.13 -0.67 3.92
CA LEU A 15 6.15 -1.56 4.54
C LEU A 15 5.80 -2.74 3.62
N ILE A 16 5.55 -2.49 2.34
CA ILE A 16 5.23 -3.56 1.36
C ILE A 16 6.43 -4.49 1.18
N VAL A 17 7.64 -3.94 1.07
CA VAL A 17 8.86 -4.76 0.92
C VAL A 17 9.13 -5.61 2.17
N ALA A 18 8.93 -5.04 3.36
CA ALA A 18 9.10 -5.76 4.62
C ALA A 18 8.01 -6.81 4.88
N ALA A 19 6.79 -6.57 4.41
CA ALA A 19 5.66 -7.49 4.56
C ALA A 19 5.65 -8.63 3.54
N ALA A 20 6.47 -8.55 2.48
CA ALA A 20 6.55 -9.59 1.47
C ALA A 20 7.22 -10.86 2.03
N PRO A 21 6.72 -12.06 1.66
CA PRO A 21 7.36 -13.32 2.02
C PRO A 21 8.83 -13.42 1.55
N ASP A 22 9.12 -12.81 0.40
CA ASP A 22 10.47 -12.63 -0.13
C ASP A 22 10.69 -11.14 -0.48
N PRO A 23 11.42 -10.38 0.37
CA PRO A 23 11.71 -8.97 0.14
C PRO A 23 12.46 -8.70 -1.16
N ALA A 24 13.24 -9.65 -1.68
CA ALA A 24 13.96 -9.47 -2.93
C ALA A 24 12.99 -9.40 -4.13
N GLN A 25 11.91 -10.16 -4.09
CA GLN A 25 10.84 -10.09 -5.09
C GLN A 25 10.01 -8.82 -4.99
N ALA A 26 9.91 -8.24 -3.79
CA ALA A 26 9.22 -6.97 -3.55
C ALA A 26 10.08 -5.73 -3.83
N ALA A 27 11.40 -5.87 -3.96
CA ALA A 27 12.33 -4.77 -4.18
C ALA A 27 11.94 -3.78 -5.30
N PRO A 28 11.32 -4.20 -6.44
CA PRO A 28 10.86 -3.27 -7.47
C PRO A 28 9.88 -2.20 -6.97
N VAL A 29 9.14 -2.47 -5.90
CA VAL A 29 8.23 -1.50 -5.26
C VAL A 29 8.97 -0.27 -4.76
N ARG A 30 10.27 -0.34 -4.46
CA ARG A 30 11.05 0.85 -4.03
C ARG A 30 11.17 1.92 -5.11
N THR A 31 11.09 1.54 -6.38
CA THR A 31 11.38 2.42 -7.51
C THR A 31 10.19 2.63 -8.46
N CYS A 32 9.07 1.92 -8.26
CA CYS A 32 7.91 2.03 -9.15
C CYS A 32 7.22 3.42 -9.05
N GLY A 33 6.46 3.78 -10.09
CA GLY A 33 5.63 4.99 -10.06
C GLY A 33 4.57 4.92 -8.95
N ALA A 34 4.19 6.05 -8.36
CA ALA A 34 3.17 6.07 -7.30
C ALA A 34 1.77 5.69 -7.80
N ASP A 35 1.48 6.02 -9.06
CA ASP A 35 0.22 5.70 -9.76
C ASP A 35 0.32 4.44 -10.63
N GLU A 36 1.44 3.74 -10.57
CA GLU A 36 1.64 2.49 -11.30
C GLU A 36 0.88 1.35 -10.59
N PRO A 37 0.12 0.52 -11.33
CA PRO A 37 -0.55 -0.64 -10.74
C PRO A 37 0.44 -1.61 -10.12
N LEU A 38 0.30 -1.91 -8.82
CA LEU A 38 1.22 -2.78 -8.09
C LEU A 38 1.24 -4.20 -8.64
N ASP A 39 0.12 -4.72 -9.17
CA ASP A 39 0.07 -6.03 -9.85
C ASP A 39 0.98 -6.11 -11.09
N GLY A 40 1.29 -4.97 -11.72
CA GLY A 40 2.25 -4.90 -12.82
C GLY A 40 3.71 -4.86 -12.36
N ILE A 41 3.96 -4.63 -11.08
CA ILE A 41 5.29 -4.50 -10.47
C ILE A 41 5.67 -5.77 -9.73
N ILE A 42 4.75 -6.30 -8.94
CA ILE A 42 4.87 -7.56 -8.22
C ILE A 42 3.53 -8.30 -8.28
N PRO A 43 3.49 -9.64 -8.14
CA PRO A 43 2.22 -10.35 -8.04
C PRO A 43 1.53 -9.95 -6.74
N PHE A 44 0.67 -8.92 -6.75
CA PHE A 44 0.08 -8.30 -5.57
C PHE A 44 -1.11 -9.12 -5.06
N SER A 45 -0.82 -10.38 -4.72
CA SER A 45 -1.78 -11.38 -4.29
C SER A 45 -2.53 -10.98 -3.01
N SER A 46 -3.63 -11.66 -2.73
CA SER A 46 -4.40 -11.49 -1.48
C SER A 46 -3.57 -11.65 -0.21
N VAL A 47 -2.49 -12.45 -0.24
CA VAL A 47 -1.56 -12.60 0.89
C VAL A 47 -0.73 -11.33 1.09
N ILE A 48 -0.21 -10.74 0.01
CA ILE A 48 0.55 -9.49 0.09
C ILE A 48 -0.37 -8.34 0.47
N VAL A 49 -1.60 -8.31 -0.04
CA VAL A 49 -2.63 -7.33 0.37
C VAL A 49 -2.86 -7.42 1.88
N LEU A 50 -3.09 -8.63 2.42
CA LEU A 50 -3.29 -8.82 3.85
C LEU A 50 -2.07 -8.41 4.67
N GLY A 51 -0.87 -8.82 4.26
CA GLY A 51 0.39 -8.42 4.92
C GLY A 51 0.59 -6.90 4.92
N THR A 52 0.28 -6.24 3.80
CA THR A 52 0.34 -4.78 3.66
C THR A 52 -0.66 -4.11 4.59
N VAL A 53 -1.90 -4.62 4.68
CA VAL A 53 -2.92 -4.08 5.60
C VAL A 53 -2.45 -4.18 7.04
N ILE A 54 -1.97 -5.34 7.47
CA ILE A 54 -1.47 -5.54 8.84
C ILE A 54 -0.30 -4.58 9.13
N ALA A 55 0.66 -4.47 8.21
CA ALA A 55 1.82 -3.58 8.37
C ALA A 55 1.41 -2.09 8.43
N VAL A 56 0.41 -1.69 7.65
CA VAL A 56 -0.14 -0.33 7.66
C VAL A 56 -0.90 -0.03 8.96
N GLU A 57 -1.75 -0.94 9.41
CA GLU A 57 -2.50 -0.78 10.67
C GLU A 57 -1.54 -0.66 11.86
N ASP A 58 -0.52 -1.53 11.94
CA ASP A 58 0.50 -1.51 12.98
C ASP A 58 1.34 -0.23 12.95
N HIS A 59 1.82 0.17 11.77
CA HIS A 59 2.71 1.33 11.64
C HIS A 59 2.01 2.66 11.93
N TYR A 60 0.78 2.84 11.44
CA TYR A 60 0.06 4.13 11.56
C TYR A 60 -0.94 4.18 12.71
N GLY A 61 -1.17 3.07 13.42
CA GLY A 61 -2.16 2.99 14.50
C GLY A 61 -3.60 3.21 14.01
N ILE A 62 -3.90 2.79 12.78
CA ILE A 62 -5.23 2.92 12.14
C ILE A 62 -5.94 1.57 12.04
N THR A 63 -7.22 1.58 11.70
CA THR A 63 -7.98 0.35 11.37
C THR A 63 -8.52 0.46 9.96
N VAL A 64 -8.09 -0.46 9.09
CA VAL A 64 -8.54 -0.57 7.70
C VAL A 64 -9.75 -1.49 7.66
N ARG A 65 -10.93 -0.94 7.41
CA ARG A 65 -12.15 -1.73 7.32
C ARG A 65 -12.29 -2.30 5.92
N ARG A 66 -13.11 -3.35 5.79
CA ARG A 66 -13.42 -3.96 4.48
C ARG A 66 -13.86 -2.96 3.40
N PRO A 67 -14.70 -1.94 3.68
CA PRO A 67 -15.06 -0.93 2.68
C PRO A 67 -13.88 -0.07 2.23
N ASP A 68 -12.96 0.27 3.13
CA ASP A 68 -11.76 1.06 2.81
C ASP A 68 -10.86 0.28 1.86
N LEU A 69 -10.65 -1.00 2.18
CA LEU A 69 -9.87 -1.90 1.34
C LEU A 69 -10.52 -2.10 -0.02
N ALA A 70 -11.83 -2.38 -0.08
CA ALA A 70 -12.54 -2.56 -1.34
C ALA A 70 -12.39 -1.37 -2.29
N ARG A 71 -12.45 -0.15 -1.76
CA ARG A 71 -12.26 1.10 -2.51
C ARG A 71 -10.85 1.24 -3.07
N VAL A 72 -9.81 0.85 -2.32
CA VAL A 72 -8.42 0.93 -2.79
C VAL A 72 -8.10 -0.15 -3.83
N LEU A 73 -8.72 -1.33 -3.70
CA LEU A 73 -8.54 -2.44 -4.64
C LEU A 73 -9.28 -2.21 -5.98
N GLU A 74 -10.32 -1.37 -6.00
CA GLU A 74 -11.17 -1.16 -7.17
C GLU A 74 -10.39 -0.56 -8.35
N GLY A 75 -10.23 -1.32 -9.45
CA GLY A 75 -9.55 -0.85 -10.66
C GLY A 75 -8.01 -0.86 -10.57
N GLY A 76 -7.43 -1.60 -9.62
CA GLY A 76 -5.99 -1.79 -9.47
C GLY A 76 -5.39 -0.98 -8.32
N VAL A 77 -4.56 -1.62 -7.50
CA VAL A 77 -3.91 -0.97 -6.36
C VAL A 77 -2.71 -0.16 -6.82
N THR A 78 -2.56 1.06 -6.31
CA THR A 78 -1.36 1.89 -6.48
C THR A 78 -0.91 2.44 -5.13
N LEU A 79 0.35 2.88 -5.03
CA LEU A 79 0.86 3.51 -3.82
C LEU A 79 0.09 4.80 -3.47
N SER A 80 -0.27 5.61 -4.48
CA SER A 80 -1.07 6.83 -4.27
C SER A 80 -2.44 6.54 -3.65
N ARG A 81 -3.09 5.45 -4.05
CA ARG A 81 -4.40 5.04 -3.52
C ARG A 81 -4.28 4.55 -2.08
N LEU A 82 -3.27 3.74 -1.78
CA LEU A 82 -2.95 3.31 -0.42
C LEU A 82 -2.63 4.51 0.48
N ALA A 83 -1.80 5.45 0.00
CA ALA A 83 -1.43 6.65 0.75
C ALA A 83 -2.65 7.53 1.04
N THR A 84 -3.53 7.70 0.06
CA THR A 84 -4.78 8.44 0.24
C THR A 84 -5.67 7.80 1.30
N MET A 85 -5.81 6.47 1.30
CA MET A 85 -6.55 5.75 2.35
C MET A 85 -5.94 5.98 3.74
N VAL A 86 -4.62 5.88 3.87
CA VAL A 86 -3.92 6.15 5.14
C VAL A 86 -4.17 7.59 5.61
N ASP A 87 -4.00 8.57 4.72
CA ASP A 87 -4.20 9.99 5.04
C ASP A 87 -5.66 10.32 5.43
N GLU A 88 -6.64 9.57 4.93
CA GLU A 88 -8.05 9.72 5.31
C GLU A 88 -8.36 9.07 6.66
N LEU A 89 -7.80 7.90 6.94
CA LEU A 89 -8.03 7.15 8.18
C LEU A 89 -7.30 7.73 9.40
N ARG A 90 -6.27 8.55 9.18
CA ARG A 90 -5.51 9.24 10.24
C ARG A 90 -6.16 10.54 10.74
N ARG A 91 -7.25 10.99 10.11
CA ARG A 91 -7.97 12.21 10.48
C ARG A 91 -9.04 11.93 11.53
#